data_AF-A0A660RSA3-F1
#
_entry.id   AF-A0A660RSA3-F1
#
_cell.length_a   1.000
_cell.length_b   1.000
_cell.length_c   1.000
_cell.angle_alpha   90.00
_cell.angle_beta   90.00
_cell.angle_gamma   90.00
#
_symmetry.space_group_name_H-M   'P 1'
#
loop_
_entity.id
_entity.type
_entity.pdbx_description
1 polymer ?
#
loop_
_entity_poly.entity_id
_entity_poly.type
_entity_poly.pdbx_seq_one_letter_code
_entity_poly.pdbx_strand_id
1 'polypeptide(L)'
;EPKSLSLLYPKDISYNLIRTKVLKWLIKKAEEKGLMVRSFEIPEVKKEKEITRINVLLRLKGKIKPFLEYLKMVETYNKLILIRNLELYPLGQEFNITITFSFFRRET
;
A
#
# COMPACT_ATOMS: atom_id res chain seq x y z
N GLU A 1 -22.88 12.53 4.10
CA GLU A 1 -21.41 12.69 4.09
C GLU A 1 -20.88 12.68 2.66
N PRO A 2 -19.88 13.49 2.29
CA PRO A 2 -19.29 13.42 0.96
C PRO A 2 -18.67 12.03 0.71
N LYS A 3 -18.95 11.43 -0.46
CA LYS A 3 -18.51 10.08 -0.84
C LYS A 3 -17.00 9.86 -0.67
N SER A 4 -16.18 10.90 -0.81
CA SER A 4 -14.73 10.87 -0.65
C SER A 4 -14.26 10.48 0.75
N LEU A 5 -14.98 10.90 1.79
CA LEU A 5 -14.62 10.59 3.16
C LEU A 5 -14.79 9.10 3.46
N SER A 6 -15.77 8.42 2.84
CA SER A 6 -16.04 6.99 3.06
C SER A 6 -14.88 6.07 2.65
N LEU A 7 -14.00 6.57 1.77
CA LEU A 7 -12.78 5.89 1.34
C LEU A 7 -11.67 5.95 2.40
N LEU A 8 -11.79 6.81 3.41
CA LEU A 8 -10.85 6.87 4.52
C LEU A 8 -11.26 5.89 5.63
N TYR A 9 -10.28 5.51 6.44
CA TYR A 9 -10.55 4.76 7.67
C TYR A 9 -11.16 5.69 8.73
N PRO A 10 -12.17 5.22 9.47
CA PRO A 10 -12.74 5.99 10.57
C PRO A 10 -11.80 6.03 11.79
N LYS A 11 -12.00 7.03 12.65
CA LYS A 11 -11.10 7.37 13.78
C LYS A 11 -11.03 6.29 14.86
N ASP A 12 -12.12 5.57 15.07
CA ASP A 12 -12.27 4.46 16.03
C ASP A 12 -11.35 3.28 15.71
N ILE A 13 -10.89 3.16 14.45
CA ILE A 13 -9.93 2.14 14.08
C ILE A 13 -8.50 2.60 14.40
N SER A 14 -7.81 1.79 15.21
CA SER A 14 -6.39 2.00 15.52
C SER A 14 -5.54 1.98 14.24
N TYR A 15 -4.63 2.95 14.09
CA TYR A 15 -3.69 2.98 12.97
C TYR A 15 -2.79 1.73 12.91
N ASN A 16 -2.51 1.09 14.05
CA ASN A 16 -1.77 -0.17 14.09
C ASN A 16 -2.57 -1.32 13.45
N LEU A 17 -3.88 -1.38 13.71
CA LEU A 17 -4.76 -2.37 13.08
C LEU A 17 -4.84 -2.15 11.56
N ILE A 18 -4.95 -0.89 11.12
CA ILE A 18 -4.94 -0.51 9.70
C ILE A 18 -3.64 -0.99 9.05
N ARG A 19 -2.49 -0.66 9.64
CA ARG A 19 -1.15 -1.07 9.16
C ARG A 19 -1.07 -2.56 8.93
N THR A 20 -1.38 -3.37 9.95
CA THR A 20 -1.26 -4.82 9.86
C THR A 20 -2.24 -5.41 8.85
N LYS A 21 -3.49 -4.97 8.84
CA LYS A 21 -4.52 -5.48 7.91
C LYS A 21 -4.13 -5.20 6.45
N VAL A 22 -3.73 -3.97 6.18
CA VAL A 22 -3.35 -3.51 4.85
C VAL A 22 -2.07 -4.19 4.38
N LEU A 23 -1.03 -4.23 5.22
CA LEU A 23 0.23 -4.88 4.88
C LEU A 23 0.01 -6.35 4.50
N LYS A 24 -0.73 -7.10 5.33
CA LYS A 24 -1.05 -8.51 5.04
C LYS A 24 -1.80 -8.66 3.72
N TRP A 25 -2.74 -7.75 3.44
CA TRP A 25 -3.48 -7.77 2.18
C TRP A 25 -2.57 -7.50 0.98
N LEU A 26 -1.73 -6.46 1.03
CA LEU A 26 -0.80 -6.13 -0.06
C LEU A 26 0.20 -7.26 -0.34
N ILE A 27 0.79 -7.84 0.71
CA ILE A 27 1.72 -8.98 0.58
C ILE A 27 1.01 -10.15 -0.10
N LYS A 28 -0.15 -10.55 0.41
CA LYS A 28 -0.94 -11.64 -0.17
C LYS A 28 -1.24 -11.39 -1.64
N LYS A 29 -1.61 -10.16 -1.99
CA LYS A 29 -1.94 -9.78 -3.38
C LYS A 29 -0.73 -9.75 -4.30
N ALA A 30 0.44 -9.37 -3.79
CA ALA A 30 1.68 -9.46 -4.55
C ALA A 30 2.05 -10.92 -4.86
N GLU A 31 1.95 -11.80 -3.86
CA GLU A 31 2.23 -13.23 -3.99
C GLU A 31 1.25 -13.93 -4.93
N GLU A 32 -0.06 -13.65 -4.83
CA GLU A 32 -1.10 -14.14 -5.75
C GLU A 32 -0.81 -13.77 -7.22
N LYS A 33 -0.05 -12.70 -7.46
CA LYS A 33 0.36 -12.27 -8.80
C LYS A 33 1.73 -12.81 -9.22
N GLY A 34 2.39 -13.60 -8.39
CA GLY A 34 3.72 -14.16 -8.70
C GLY A 34 4.85 -13.15 -8.50
N LEU A 35 4.65 -12.13 -7.66
CA LEU A 35 5.73 -11.26 -7.19
C LEU A 35 6.30 -11.82 -5.88
N MET A 36 7.61 -11.84 -5.76
CA MET A 36 8.29 -12.20 -4.51
C MET A 36 8.41 -10.96 -3.64
N VAL A 37 7.90 -11.02 -2.41
CA VAL A 37 8.11 -9.97 -1.40
C VAL A 37 9.48 -10.20 -0.75
N ARG A 38 10.42 -9.27 -0.95
CA ARG A 38 11.76 -9.33 -0.34
C ARG A 38 11.76 -8.79 1.07
N SER A 39 11.15 -7.64 1.28
CA SER A 39 11.01 -7.01 2.59
C SER A 39 9.89 -5.98 2.59
N PHE A 40 9.48 -5.56 3.78
CA PHE A 40 8.53 -4.49 3.98
C PHE A 40 8.99 -3.59 5.12
N GLU A 41 8.56 -2.33 5.08
CA GLU A 41 8.75 -1.38 6.17
C GLU A 41 7.43 -0.65 6.44
N ILE A 42 7.23 -0.29 7.71
CA ILE A 42 6.11 0.54 8.14
C ILE A 42 6.71 1.82 8.74
N PRO A 43 6.93 2.88 7.92
CA PRO A 43 7.42 4.14 8.42
C PRO A 43 6.52 4.74 9.51
N GLU A 44 7.07 5.68 10.27
CA GLU A 44 6.33 6.40 11.30
C GLU A 44 5.06 7.06 10.73
N VAL A 45 4.02 7.06 11.56
CA VAL A 45 2.74 7.65 11.20
C VAL A 45 2.91 9.16 11.13
N LYS A 46 2.47 9.77 10.03
CA LYS A 46 2.37 11.24 9.94
C LYS A 46 0.94 11.65 10.30
N LYS A 47 0.77 12.14 11.53
CA LYS A 47 -0.50 12.72 11.99
C LYS A 47 -0.58 14.16 11.54
N GLU A 48 -1.62 14.51 10.79
CA GLU A 48 -1.97 15.88 10.42
C GLU A 48 -3.29 16.26 11.14
N LYS A 49 -3.72 17.53 11.04
CA LYS A 49 -4.87 18.05 11.80
C LYS A 49 -6.17 17.28 11.54
N GLU A 50 -6.40 16.85 10.30
CA GLU A 50 -7.67 16.24 9.88
C GLU A 50 -7.49 14.76 9.47
N ILE A 51 -6.28 14.38 9.06
CA ILE A 51 -5.98 13.04 8.57
C ILE A 51 -4.69 12.51 9.17
N THR A 52 -4.71 11.22 9.48
CA THR A 52 -3.51 10.45 9.75
C THR A 52 -3.10 9.70 8.49
N ARG A 53 -1.89 9.96 8.03
CA ARG A 53 -1.26 9.26 6.91
C ARG A 53 -0.43 8.09 7.42
N ILE A 54 -0.74 6.92 6.88
CA ILE A 54 -0.10 5.65 7.22
C ILE A 54 0.62 5.17 5.97
N ASN A 55 1.93 4.98 6.06
CA ASN A 55 2.73 4.49 4.94
C ASN A 55 3.10 3.02 5.12
N VAL A 56 3.15 2.30 4.00
CA VAL A 56 3.69 0.95 3.90
C VAL A 56 4.63 0.92 2.70
N LEU A 57 5.88 0.56 2.92
CA LEU A 57 6.87 0.36 1.87
C LEU A 57 7.02 -1.14 1.64
N LEU A 58 6.94 -1.57 0.37
CA LEU A 58 7.20 -2.94 -0.06
C LEU A 58 8.38 -2.97 -1.02
N ARG A 59 9.28 -3.92 -0.80
CA ARG A 59 10.33 -4.28 -1.75
C ARG A 59 9.96 -5.62 -2.37
N LEU A 60 9.69 -5.61 -3.66
CA LEU A 60 9.24 -6.76 -4.43
C LEU A 60 10.29 -7.13 -5.49
N LYS A 61 10.19 -8.35 -5.99
CA LYS A 61 10.94 -8.84 -7.15
C LYS A 61 10.00 -9.59 -8.08
N GLY A 62 10.11 -9.34 -9.38
CA GLY A 62 9.39 -10.12 -10.37
C GLY A 62 9.32 -9.44 -11.73
N LYS A 63 8.55 -10.03 -12.64
CA LYS A 63 8.33 -9.50 -14.00
C LYS A 63 7.40 -8.28 -13.97
N ILE A 64 7.59 -7.37 -14.93
CA ILE A 64 6.80 -6.12 -15.01
C ILE A 64 5.30 -6.36 -15.23
N LYS A 65 4.92 -7.35 -16.05
CA LYS A 65 3.51 -7.64 -16.36
C LYS A 65 2.73 -8.07 -15.11
N PRO A 66 3.18 -9.09 -14.33
CA PRO A 66 2.66 -9.37 -12.99
C PRO A 66 2.53 -8.15 -12.07
N PHE A 67 3.53 -7.28 -12.08
CA PHE A 67 3.51 -6.07 -11.27
C PHE A 67 2.40 -5.10 -11.67
N LEU A 68 2.18 -4.88 -12.96
CA LEU A 68 1.08 -4.04 -13.44
C LEU A 68 -0.29 -4.63 -13.09
N GLU A 69 -0.44 -5.96 -13.16
CA GLU A 69 -1.66 -6.64 -12.73
C GLU A 69 -1.88 -6.54 -11.22
N TYR A 70 -0.81 -6.56 -10.43
CA TYR A 70 -0.86 -6.27 -9.00
C TYR A 70 -1.34 -4.84 -8.73
N LEU A 71 -0.82 -3.84 -9.43
CA LEU A 71 -1.29 -2.45 -9.27
C LEU A 71 -2.79 -2.29 -9.57
N LYS A 72 -3.28 -2.90 -10.66
CA LYS A 72 -4.72 -2.92 -10.99
C LYS A 72 -5.56 -3.55 -9.88
N MET A 73 -5.04 -4.60 -9.23
CA MET A 73 -5.72 -5.21 -8.09
C MET A 73 -5.72 -4.29 -6.86
N VAL A 74 -4.63 -3.58 -6.60
CA VAL A 74 -4.53 -2.61 -5.50
C VAL A 74 -5.58 -1.50 -5.64
N GLU A 75 -5.87 -1.04 -6.87
CA GLU A 75 -6.92 -0.05 -7.15
C GLU A 75 -8.33 -0.53 -6.76
N THR A 76 -8.57 -1.84 -6.70
CA THR A 76 -9.88 -2.40 -6.29
C THR A 76 -10.09 -2.43 -4.77
N TYR A 77 -9.11 -1.97 -3.98
CA TYR A 77 -9.24 -1.94 -2.54
C TYR A 77 -10.36 -1.00 -2.09
N ASN A 78 -11.08 -1.39 -1.04
CA ASN A 78 -12.28 -0.67 -0.58
C ASN A 78 -12.00 0.65 0.17
N LYS A 79 -10.72 1.02 0.31
CA LYS A 79 -10.26 2.27 0.94
C LYS A 79 -9.25 2.95 0.04
N LEU A 80 -9.10 4.26 0.21
CA LEU A 80 -8.15 5.05 -0.57
C LEU A 80 -6.71 4.57 -0.31
N ILE A 81 -6.06 4.13 -1.38
CA ILE A 81 -4.63 3.84 -1.43
C ILE A 81 -4.01 4.81 -2.43
N LEU A 82 -2.94 5.50 -2.02
CA LEU A 82 -2.13 6.29 -2.95
C LEU A 82 -0.74 5.70 -3.08
N ILE A 83 -0.25 5.53 -4.30
CA ILE A 83 1.15 5.23 -4.57
C ILE A 83 1.94 6.54 -4.44
N ARG A 84 2.84 6.61 -3.46
CA ARG A 84 3.66 7.81 -3.20
C ARG A 84 4.99 7.79 -3.91
N ASN A 85 5.60 6.61 -3.97
CA ASN A 85 6.87 6.40 -4.62
C ASN A 85 6.85 5.04 -5.31
N LEU A 86 7.48 4.97 -6.47
CA LEU A 86 7.69 3.75 -7.22
C LEU A 86 9.07 3.83 -7.87
N GLU A 87 9.93 2.90 -7.50
CA GLU A 87 11.25 2.73 -8.08
C GLU A 87 11.33 1.34 -8.70
N LEU A 88 11.83 1.27 -9.93
CA LEU A 88 11.98 0.05 -10.70
C LEU A 88 13.44 -0.05 -11.16
N TYR A 89 14.14 -1.07 -10.67
CA TYR A 89 15.52 -1.35 -11.06
C TYR A 89 15.57 -2.67 -11.83
N PRO A 90 16.00 -2.68 -13.10
CA PRO A 90 16.15 -3.91 -13.87
C PRO A 90 17.10 -4.90 -13.19
N LEU A 91 16.77 -6.18 -13.24
CA LEU A 91 17.58 -7.30 -12.75
C LEU A 91 17.41 -8.48 -13.71
N GLY A 92 18.21 -8.53 -14.77
CA GLY A 92 18.06 -9.52 -15.83
C GLY A 92 16.71 -9.39 -16.53
N GLN A 93 15.90 -10.45 -16.50
CA GLN A 93 14.54 -10.45 -17.07
C GLN A 93 13.45 -9.99 -16.07
N GLU A 94 13.84 -9.62 -14.86
CA GLU A 94 12.96 -9.19 -13.78
C GLU A 94 13.31 -7.78 -13.29
N PHE A 95 12.57 -7.28 -12.32
CA PHE A 95 12.79 -5.99 -11.69
C PHE A 95 12.87 -6.15 -10.18
N ASN A 96 13.76 -5.40 -9.55
CA ASN A 96 13.63 -5.02 -8.14
C ASN A 96 12.71 -3.81 -8.08
N ILE A 97 11.65 -3.91 -7.29
CA ILE A 97 10.57 -2.94 -7.25
C ILE A 97 10.45 -2.43 -5.83
N THR A 98 10.63 -1.13 -5.63
CA THR A 98 10.34 -0.48 -4.34
C THR A 98 9.09 0.37 -4.52
N ILE A 99 8.05 0.10 -3.74
CA ILE A 99 6.79 0.84 -3.82
C ILE A 99 6.32 1.27 -2.44
N THR A 100 5.92 2.53 -2.31
CA THR A 100 5.37 3.08 -1.08
C THR A 100 3.89 3.40 -1.28
N PHE A 101 3.04 2.76 -0.48
CA PHE A 101 1.61 3.00 -0.41
C PHE A 101 1.26 3.89 0.79
N SER A 102 0.39 4.87 0.60
CA SER A 102 -0.24 5.65 1.66
C SER A 102 -1.71 5.28 1.83
N PHE A 103 -2.11 5.18 3.09
CA PHE A 103 -3.48 4.99 3.55
C PHE A 103 -3.84 6.15 4.48
N PHE A 104 -5.12 6.42 4.62
CA PHE A 104 -5.60 7.61 5.33
C PHE A 104 -6.67 7.23 6.33
N ARG A 105 -6.51 7.72 7.56
CA ARG A 105 -7.51 7.67 8.63
C ARG A 105 -7.97 9.08 8.94
N ARG A 106 -9.26 9.27 9.21
CA ARG A 106 -9.80 10.54 9.70
C ARG A 106 -9.40 10.75 11.17
N GLU A 107 -9.06 11.98 11.54
CA GLU A 107 -8.89 12.38 12.94
C GLU A 107 -10.12 13.12 13.52
N THR A 108 -11.01 13.57 12.63
CA THR A 108 -12.30 14.21 12.92
C THR A 108 -13.48 13.38 12.40
#